data_AF-A0A2V5X8Y6-F1
#
_entry.id   AF-A0A2V5X8Y6-F1
#
_cell.length_a   1.000
_cell.length_b   1.000
_cell.length_c   1.000
_cell.angle_alpha   90.00
_cell.angle_beta   90.00
_cell.angle_gamma   90.00
#
_symmetry.space_group_name_H-M   'P 1'
#
loop_
_entity.id
_entity.type
_entity.pdbx_description
1 polymer ?
#
loop_
_entity_poly.entity_id
_entity_poly.type
_entity_poly.pdbx_seq_one_letter_code
_entity_poly.pdbx_strand_id
1 'polypeptide(L)' 'MFPSPQRGEHDERARTFRESLRLARKAAGLDKFGFHDCRHAFVSYAVMSGVDFMTIARWVGHKDGGILIGKVY' A
#
# COMPACT_ATOMS: atom_id res chain seq x y z
N MET A 1 0.95 14.17 8.39
CA MET A 1 2.41 14.19 8.11
C MET A 1 3.08 13.28 9.14
N PHE A 2 4.16 12.57 8.80
CA PHE A 2 4.84 11.65 9.74
C PHE A 2 6.04 12.38 10.38
N PRO A 3 5.89 12.97 11.58
CA PRO A 3 6.88 13.89 12.14
C PRO A 3 8.20 13.21 12.55
N SER A 4 8.15 11.93 12.92
CA SER A 4 9.31 11.03 12.98
C SER A 4 8.82 9.58 13.03
N PRO A 5 9.10 8.75 12.02
CA PRO A 5 8.89 7.31 12.14
C PRO A 5 10.02 6.78 13.02
N GLN A 6 9.78 6.68 14.33
CA GLN A 6 10.75 6.06 15.25
C GLN A 6 11.13 4.68 14.70
N ARG A 7 12.44 4.41 14.61
CA ARG A 7 12.99 3.24 13.93
C ARG A 7 13.52 2.24 14.96
N GLY A 8 12.72 1.25 15.33
CA GLY A 8 13.15 0.23 16.28
C GLY A 8 13.62 0.87 17.60
N GLU A 9 14.73 0.38 18.13
CA GLU A 9 15.30 0.83 19.42
C GLU A 9 16.09 2.16 19.33
N HIS A 10 16.29 2.73 18.14
CA HIS A 10 17.10 3.94 17.94
C HIS A 10 16.21 5.16 17.63
N ASP A 11 16.42 6.26 18.36
CA ASP A 11 15.73 7.54 18.14
C ASP A 11 16.37 8.33 16.98
N GLU A 12 16.29 7.75 15.78
CA GLU A 12 16.77 8.36 14.54
C GLU A 12 15.61 8.70 13.61
N ARG A 13 15.68 9.87 12.96
CA ARG A 13 14.70 10.26 11.94
C ARG A 13 14.74 9.29 10.74
N ALA A 14 13.60 8.71 10.40
CA ALA A 14 13.52 7.91 9.18
C ALA A 14 13.59 8.81 7.93
N ARG A 15 14.50 8.48 7.01
CA ARG A 15 14.58 9.12 5.68
C ARG A 15 13.56 8.55 4.69
N THR A 16 13.16 7.29 4.89
CA THR A 16 12.17 6.56 4.08
C THR A 16 11.44 5.54 4.96
N PHE A 17 10.27 5.06 4.53
CA PHE A 17 9.54 3.99 5.24
C PHE A 17 10.03 2.57 4.94
N ARG A 18 11.10 2.40 4.15
CA ARG A 18 11.57 1.07 3.72
C ARG A 18 11.91 0.17 4.89
N GLU A 19 12.58 0.71 5.91
CA GLU A 19 12.91 -0.07 7.10
C GLU A 19 11.65 -0.44 7.89
N SER A 20 10.76 0.51 8.13
CA SER A 20 9.52 0.26 8.87
C SER A 20 8.73 -0.88 8.22
N LEU A 21 8.63 -0.90 6.89
CA LEU A 21 8.01 -1.99 6.16
C LEU A 21 8.79 -3.30 6.28
N ARG A 22 10.13 -3.26 6.23
CA ARG A 22 10.98 -4.45 6.42
C ARG A 22 10.78 -5.07 7.80
N LEU A 23 10.68 -4.26 8.85
CA LEU A 23 10.43 -4.73 10.21
C LEU A 23 9.02 -5.30 10.34
N ALA A 24 8.01 -4.58 9.84
CA ALA A 24 6.61 -5.02 9.87
C ALA A 24 6.42 -6.34 9.12
N ARG A 25 6.97 -6.47 7.91
CA ARG A 25 6.83 -7.70 7.11
C ARG A 25 7.58 -8.88 7.73
N LYS A 26 8.74 -8.65 8.36
CA LYS A 26 9.46 -9.70 9.10
C LYS A 26 8.63 -10.18 10.29
N ALA A 27 8.04 -9.26 11.05
CA ALA A 27 7.16 -9.61 12.17
C ALA A 27 5.90 -10.37 11.72
N ALA A 28 5.39 -10.08 10.52
CA ALA A 28 4.24 -10.76 9.93
C ALA A 28 4.58 -12.05 9.17
N GLY A 29 5.86 -12.42 9.01
CA GLY A 29 6.27 -13.58 8.21
C GLY A 29 6.09 -13.42 6.69
N LEU A 30 6.08 -12.17 6.19
CA LEU A 30 5.80 -11.81 4.80
C LEU A 30 7.04 -11.27 4.07
N ASP A 31 8.07 -12.09 3.90
CA ASP A 31 9.40 -11.62 3.43
C ASP A 31 9.40 -10.92 2.06
N LYS A 32 8.47 -11.28 1.17
CA LYS A 32 8.36 -10.72 -0.19
C LYS A 32 7.41 -9.51 -0.29
N PHE A 33 6.71 -9.15 0.79
CA PHE A 33 5.73 -8.07 0.77
C PHE A 33 6.39 -6.69 0.67
N GLY A 34 5.81 -5.85 -0.18
CA GLY A 34 6.26 -4.51 -0.54
C GLY A 34 5.13 -3.47 -0.49
N PHE A 35 5.48 -2.19 -0.61
CA PHE A 35 4.48 -1.09 -0.58
C PHE A 35 3.45 -1.18 -1.72
N HIS A 36 3.83 -1.73 -2.88
CA HIS A 36 2.91 -1.87 -4.00
C HIS A 36 1.81 -2.90 -3.70
N ASP A 37 2.13 -3.92 -2.90
CA ASP A 37 1.17 -4.94 -2.48
C ASP A 37 0.08 -4.35 -1.58
N CYS A 38 0.40 -3.33 -0.76
CA CYS A 38 -0.61 -2.58 -0.02
C CYS A 38 -1.65 -1.94 -0.95
N ARG A 39 -1.19 -1.36 -2.08
CA ARG A 39 -2.08 -0.75 -3.08
C ARG A 39 -2.93 -1.82 -3.77
N HIS A 40 -2.35 -2.95 -4.13
CA HIS A 40 -3.09 -4.08 -4.68
C HIS A 40 -4.15 -4.60 -3.70
N ALA A 41 -3.77 -4.84 -2.44
CA ALA A 41 -4.69 -5.33 -1.41
C ALA A 41 -5.87 -4.36 -1.21
N PHE A 42 -5.60 -3.04 -1.14
CA PHE A 42 -6.66 -2.03 -1.06
C PHE A 42 -7.64 -2.12 -2.24
N VAL A 43 -7.12 -2.21 -3.48
CA VAL A 43 -7.96 -2.34 -4.68
C VAL A 43 -8.80 -3.61 -4.61
N SER A 44 -8.20 -4.77 -4.28
CA SER A 44 -8.92 -6.03 -4.16
C SER A 44 -10.05 -5.96 -3.14
N TYR A 45 -9.80 -5.40 -1.93
CA TYR A 45 -10.85 -5.23 -0.92
C TYR A 45 -11.96 -4.27 -1.36
N ALA A 46 -11.63 -3.18 -2.05
CA ALA A 46 -12.62 -2.24 -2.55
C ALA A 46 -13.51 -2.88 -3.63
N VAL A 47 -12.92 -3.66 -4.55
CA VAL A 47 -13.66 -4.42 -5.56
C VAL A 47 -14.58 -5.46 -4.90
N MET A 48 -14.06 -6.25 -3.95
CA MET A 48 -14.85 -7.26 -3.21
C MET A 48 -15.98 -6.62 -2.39
N SER A 49 -15.84 -5.36 -1.98
CA SER A 49 -16.87 -4.61 -1.27
C SER A 49 -17.90 -3.96 -2.21
N GLY A 50 -17.80 -4.18 -3.52
CA GLY A 50 -18.76 -3.68 -4.52
C GLY A 50 -18.57 -2.22 -4.91
N VAL A 51 -17.41 -1.61 -4.61
CA VAL A 51 -17.10 -0.24 -5.06
C VAL A 51 -16.82 -0.27 -6.57
N ASP A 52 -17.39 0.67 -7.32
CA ASP A 52 -17.19 0.74 -8.76
C ASP A 52 -15.73 1.09 -9.14
N PHE A 53 -15.29 0.56 -10.28
CA PHE A 53 -13.89 0.68 -10.71
C PHE A 53 -13.45 2.12 -10.98
N MET A 54 -14.36 3.00 -11.40
CA MET A 54 -14.03 4.41 -11.67
C MET A 54 -13.74 5.15 -10.36
N THR A 55 -14.50 4.88 -9.32
CA THR A 55 -14.26 5.40 -7.97
C THR A 55 -12.93 4.91 -7.41
N ILE A 56 -12.65 3.60 -7.50
CA ILE A 56 -11.38 3.03 -7.05
C ILE A 56 -10.20 3.65 -7.81
N ALA A 57 -10.31 3.79 -9.13
CA ALA A 57 -9.28 4.39 -9.98
C ALA A 57 -8.94 5.82 -9.56
N ARG A 58 -9.95 6.62 -9.20
CA ARG A 58 -9.76 7.98 -8.68
C ARG A 58 -9.02 7.98 -7.35
N TRP A 59 -9.35 7.08 -6.42
CA TRP A 59 -8.65 6.97 -5.13
C TRP A 59 -7.17 6.60 -5.29
N VAL A 60 -6.87 5.66 -6.18
CA VAL A 60 -5.50 5.19 -6.39
C VAL A 60 -4.71 5.99 -7.41
N GLY A 61 -5.31 7.04 -7.99
CA GLY A 61 -4.67 7.93 -8.97
C GLY A 61 -4.33 7.27 -10.31
N HIS A 62 -5.13 6.31 -10.77
CA HIS A 62 -4.96 5.74 -12.11
C HIS A 62 -5.36 6.77 -13.18
N LYS A 63 -4.38 7.20 -13.99
CA LYS A 63 -4.60 8.12 -15.12
C LYS A 63 -5.60 7.58 -16.15
N ASP A 64 -5.72 6.25 -16.23
CA ASP A 64 -6.48 5.56 -17.27
C ASP A 64 -7.97 5.38 -16.91
N GLY A 65 -8.45 6.00 -15.82
CA GLY A 65 -9.86 5.95 -15.43
C GLY A 65 -10.35 4.55 -15.06
N GLY A 66 -9.47 3.66 -14.57
CA GLY A 66 -9.87 2.33 -14.10
C GLY A 66 -9.91 1.23 -15.16
N ILE A 67 -9.53 1.54 -16.41
CA ILE A 67 -9.38 0.52 -17.47
C ILE A 67 -8.43 -0.60 -17.04
N LEU A 68 -7.37 -0.30 -16.29
CA LEU A 68 -6.45 -1.31 -15.77
C LEU A 68 -7.08 -2.20 -14.67
N ILE A 69 -8.04 -1.70 -13.91
CA ILE A 69 -8.72 -2.47 -12.86
C ILE A 69 -9.70 -3.45 -13.51
N GLY A 70 -10.54 -2.98 -14.44
CA GLY A 70 -11.50 -3.83 -15.16
C GLY A 70 -10.89 -4.76 -16.23
N LYS A 71 -9.56 -4.73 -16.44
CA LYS A 71 -8.85 -5.75 -17.24
C LYS A 71 -8.33 -6.90 -16.38
N VAL A 72 -8.17 -6.69 -15.09
CA VAL A 72 -7.61 -7.67 -14.13
C VAL A 72 -8.72 -8.39 -13.37
N TYR A 73 -9.90 -7.76 -13.26
CA TYR A 73 -11.13 -8.28 -12.67
C TYR A 73 -12.27 -8.15 -13.68
#